data_AF-A0A368FKA9-F1
#
_entry.id   AF-A0A368FKA9-F1
#
_cell.length_a   1.000
_cell.length_b   1.000
_cell.length_c   1.000
_cell.angle_alpha   90.00
_cell.angle_beta   90.00
_cell.angle_gamma   90.00
#
_symmetry.space_group_name_H-M   'P 1'
#
loop_
_entity.id
_entity.type
_entity.pdbx_description
1 polymer ?
#
loop_
_entity_poly.entity_id
_entity_poly.type
_entity_poly.pdbx_seq_one_letter_code
_entity_poly.pdbx_strand_id
1 'polypeptide(L)'
;MFQKNRRKCVLVGVVFAFVQHFIVDLPGETDLSSFTNTEAQEPKSPGILARILEDKVDTAPFYKEHLMKPFIPPEQRYDNHLTSTRYSACQIGGVLPSLQCGIFLYLNGSKDVLGENGLLSKEQVEKSCGALSMANSEVPVGAHRLVLVEDPFSRFFTTYAEKCFSDANGGPKTCLGCDYSLNIFCFLNELHNILNSTQISADQAETDIIRHFAPASRFCNFPQDFTKYYIVKYYHGAEALLSQQLDDFFTMAGLEQDKRDHINARITGMNVTSPETRATVEQQVRISERLSKMLVQIYYYDYVLFGFNLPRFM
;
A
#
# COMPACT_ATOMS: atom_id res chain seq x y z
N MET A 1 -26.89 9.10 -67.14
CA MET A 1 -27.85 9.00 -66.01
C MET A 1 -27.35 9.92 -64.92
N PHE A 2 -28.02 11.06 -64.74
CA PHE A 2 -27.68 12.18 -63.85
C PHE A 2 -28.51 12.09 -62.56
N GLN A 3 -27.89 12.31 -61.40
CA GLN A 3 -28.50 12.85 -60.17
C GLN A 3 -27.31 13.10 -59.22
N LYS A 4 -26.88 14.30 -58.81
CA LYS A 4 -27.45 15.64 -58.60
C LYS A 4 -28.58 15.69 -57.57
N ASN A 5 -28.23 15.97 -56.32
CA ASN A 5 -28.94 16.87 -55.39
C ASN A 5 -28.05 17.14 -54.16
N ARG A 6 -27.33 18.27 -54.11
CA ARG A 6 -27.73 19.61 -53.61
C ARG A 6 -28.20 19.65 -52.15
N ARG A 7 -27.26 20.15 -51.34
CA ARG A 7 -27.41 20.95 -50.11
C ARG A 7 -28.73 21.72 -50.00
N LYS A 8 -29.30 21.71 -48.79
CA LYS A 8 -29.89 22.90 -48.14
C LYS A 8 -29.46 22.95 -46.68
N CYS A 9 -28.90 24.10 -46.32
CA CYS A 9 -28.61 24.51 -44.95
C CYS A 9 -29.91 24.65 -44.15
N VAL A 10 -29.84 24.34 -42.85
CA VAL A 10 -30.60 25.08 -41.83
C VAL A 10 -29.60 25.43 -40.73
N LEU A 11 -29.32 26.73 -40.64
CA LEU A 11 -28.57 27.37 -39.57
C LEU A 11 -29.60 28.08 -38.70
N VAL A 12 -29.77 27.61 -37.46
CA VAL A 12 -30.34 28.35 -36.32
C VAL A 12 -29.62 27.73 -35.11
N GLY A 13 -28.81 28.38 -34.30
CA GLY A 13 -28.71 29.80 -33.96
C GLY A 13 -29.01 29.95 -32.48
N VAL A 14 -27.95 30.06 -31.66
CA VAL A 14 -27.91 30.64 -30.28
C VAL A 14 -28.57 29.73 -29.21
N VAL A 15 -27.89 29.31 -28.12
CA VAL A 15 -27.46 30.13 -26.96
C VAL A 15 -26.14 29.61 -26.37
N PHE A 16 -25.12 30.49 -26.40
CA PHE A 16 -23.97 30.51 -25.51
C PHE A 16 -24.31 31.41 -24.31
N ALA A 17 -24.11 30.90 -23.09
CA ALA A 17 -24.12 31.56 -21.75
C ALA A 17 -24.80 30.56 -20.80
N PHE A 18 -24.14 29.97 -19.79
CA PHE A 18 -23.44 30.60 -18.68
C PHE A 18 -22.25 29.72 -18.25
N VAL A 19 -21.02 30.20 -18.48
CA VAL A 19 -19.90 29.89 -17.59
C VAL A 19 -19.80 31.09 -16.67
N GLN A 20 -20.53 31.04 -15.56
CA GLN A 20 -20.32 31.98 -14.46
C GLN A 20 -19.26 31.37 -13.55
N HIS A 21 -18.17 32.12 -13.43
CA HIS A 21 -17.10 31.99 -12.45
C HIS A 21 -17.58 31.44 -11.11
N PHE A 22 -17.24 30.18 -10.84
CA PHE A 22 -16.83 29.78 -9.50
C PHE A 22 -15.31 29.74 -9.51
N ILE A 23 -14.71 30.90 -9.25
CA ILE A 23 -13.39 30.93 -8.61
C ILE A 23 -13.68 30.47 -7.18
N VAL A 24 -13.58 29.17 -6.94
CA VAL A 24 -13.33 28.68 -5.59
C VAL A 24 -11.84 28.85 -5.42
N ASP A 25 -11.45 29.85 -4.64
CA ASP A 25 -10.08 29.99 -4.16
C ASP A 25 -9.69 28.66 -3.50
N LEU A 26 -8.81 27.91 -4.18
CA LEU A 26 -8.09 26.81 -3.57
C LEU A 26 -7.29 27.43 -2.41
N PRO A 27 -7.46 26.98 -1.15
CA PRO A 27 -6.52 27.36 -0.12
C PRO A 27 -5.14 26.87 -0.57
N GLY A 28 -4.24 27.84 -0.71
CA GLY A 28 -2.91 27.67 -1.26
C GLY A 28 -2.07 26.66 -0.50
N GLU A 29 -1.03 26.21 -1.19
CA GLU A 29 0.21 25.63 -0.66
C GLU A 29 0.13 25.24 0.82
N THR A 30 -0.27 23.99 1.08
CA THR A 30 0.05 23.37 2.36
C THR A 30 1.56 23.30 2.46
N ASP A 31 2.09 24.21 3.27
CA ASP A 31 3.44 24.26 3.83
C ASP A 31 4.09 22.88 3.92
N LEU A 32 5.02 22.60 3.00
CA LEU A 32 5.97 21.49 3.10
C LEU A 32 7.07 21.78 4.15
N SER A 33 6.84 22.74 5.05
CA SER A 33 7.86 23.32 5.94
C SER A 33 7.76 22.86 7.40
N SER A 34 6.80 22.00 7.77
CA SER A 34 6.66 21.53 9.17
C SER A 34 7.14 20.12 9.47
N PHE A 35 7.78 19.40 8.52
CA PHE A 35 8.52 18.18 8.85
C PHE A 35 9.93 18.54 9.34
N THR A 36 10.00 19.27 10.45
CA THR A 36 11.26 19.43 11.17
C THR A 36 11.65 18.09 11.78
N ASN A 37 12.76 17.56 11.28
CA ASN A 37 13.51 16.41 11.79
C ASN A 37 13.74 16.48 13.30
N THR A 38 12.91 15.83 14.11
CA THR A 38 13.31 15.22 15.40
C THR A 38 12.28 14.19 15.89
N GLU A 39 11.76 13.30 15.03
CA GLU A 39 11.27 12.01 15.54
C GLU A 39 12.44 11.04 15.52
N ALA A 40 13.33 11.22 16.50
CA ALA A 40 14.17 10.11 16.94
C ALA A 40 13.23 8.94 17.22
N GLN A 41 13.49 7.82 16.55
CA GLN A 41 12.75 6.57 16.64
C GLN A 41 12.23 6.35 18.06
N GLU A 42 10.95 6.69 18.31
CA GLU A 42 10.36 6.53 19.63
C GLU A 42 10.54 5.05 20.02
N PRO A 43 10.93 4.77 21.27
CA PRO A 43 11.17 3.40 21.70
C PRO A 43 9.93 2.58 21.39
N LYS A 44 10.11 1.50 20.60
CA LYS A 44 9.09 0.47 20.36
C LYS A 44 8.41 0.24 21.70
N SER A 45 7.14 0.62 21.86
CA SER A 45 6.48 0.42 23.14
C SER A 45 5.93 -1.00 23.14
N PRO A 46 6.60 -2.00 23.76
CA PRO A 46 5.95 -3.29 24.02
C PRO A 46 4.60 -3.11 24.74
N GLY A 47 4.39 -1.96 25.38
CA GLY A 47 3.13 -1.55 25.97
C GLY A 47 1.96 -1.49 24.97
N ILE A 48 2.14 -1.01 23.73
CA ILE A 48 1.00 -0.95 22.79
C ILE A 48 0.57 -2.33 22.31
N LEU A 49 1.54 -3.19 22.00
CA LEU A 49 1.26 -4.58 21.62
C LEU A 49 0.56 -5.32 22.76
N ALA A 50 1.06 -5.20 23.99
CA ALA A 50 0.44 -5.78 25.17
C ALA A 50 -1.00 -5.28 25.36
N ARG A 51 -1.24 -3.96 25.20
CA ARG A 51 -2.59 -3.40 25.26
C ARG A 51 -3.52 -3.94 24.19
N ILE A 52 -3.05 -4.17 22.96
CA ILE A 52 -3.87 -4.78 21.91
C ILE A 52 -4.19 -6.24 22.27
N LEU A 53 -3.20 -7.02 22.71
CA LEU A 53 -3.37 -8.43 23.08
C LEU A 53 -4.29 -8.63 24.30
N GLU A 54 -4.22 -7.72 25.27
CA GLU A 54 -5.07 -7.71 26.46
C GLU A 54 -6.42 -7.02 26.23
N ASP A 55 -6.67 -6.55 25.01
CA ASP A 55 -7.92 -5.90 24.62
C ASP A 55 -8.21 -4.57 25.34
N LYS A 56 -7.15 -3.85 25.76
CA LYS A 56 -7.14 -2.60 26.56
C LYS A 56 -6.81 -1.33 25.76
N VAL A 57 -6.96 -1.36 24.44
CA VAL A 57 -6.85 -0.14 23.62
C VAL A 57 -8.15 0.64 23.73
N ASP A 58 -8.06 1.94 23.98
CA ASP A 58 -9.21 2.83 23.88
C ASP A 58 -9.53 3.04 22.40
N THR A 59 -10.67 2.52 21.96
CA THR A 59 -11.08 2.55 20.56
C THR A 59 -11.93 3.76 20.21
N ALA A 60 -12.28 4.62 21.17
CA ALA A 60 -13.09 5.79 20.92
C ALA A 60 -12.49 6.66 19.80
N PRO A 61 -13.31 7.23 18.89
CA PRO A 61 -14.78 7.19 18.87
C PRO A 61 -15.39 5.95 18.21
N PHE A 62 -14.59 4.93 17.88
CA PHE A 62 -15.05 3.73 17.20
C PHE A 62 -15.54 2.66 18.18
N TYR A 63 -16.72 2.14 17.87
CA TYR A 63 -17.25 0.94 18.47
C TYR A 63 -16.38 -0.25 18.07
N LYS A 64 -15.85 -0.94 19.08
CA LYS A 64 -14.88 -2.02 18.93
C LYS A 64 -15.41 -3.19 18.12
N GLU A 65 -16.71 -3.48 18.24
CA GLU A 65 -17.42 -4.51 17.50
C GLU A 65 -17.45 -4.26 15.98
N HIS A 66 -17.23 -3.02 15.55
CA HIS A 66 -17.12 -2.67 14.12
C HIS A 66 -15.65 -2.62 13.65
N LEU A 67 -14.68 -2.82 14.54
CA LEU A 67 -13.27 -2.84 14.16
C LEU A 67 -12.86 -4.23 13.71
N MET A 68 -12.07 -4.27 12.65
CA MET A 68 -11.49 -5.51 12.18
C MET A 68 -10.48 -6.02 13.20
N LYS A 69 -10.64 -7.28 13.64
CA LYS A 69 -9.71 -7.86 14.62
C LYS A 69 -8.28 -7.90 14.07
N PRO A 70 -7.27 -7.47 14.85
CA PRO A 70 -5.87 -7.65 14.51
C PRO A 70 -5.49 -9.11 14.77
N PHE A 71 -4.29 -9.51 14.33
CA PHE A 71 -3.66 -10.77 14.72
C PHE A 71 -4.53 -12.02 14.48
N ILE A 72 -4.49 -12.53 13.27
CA ILE A 72 -5.21 -13.76 12.91
C ILE A 72 -4.44 -15.03 13.29
N PRO A 73 -5.14 -16.17 13.49
CA PRO A 73 -4.52 -17.46 13.74
C PRO A 73 -3.49 -17.83 12.67
N PRO A 74 -2.43 -18.59 13.00
CA PRO A 74 -1.37 -18.99 12.07
C PRO A 74 -1.89 -19.51 10.73
N GLU A 75 -2.97 -20.29 10.75
CA GLU A 75 -3.54 -20.94 9.57
C GLU A 75 -4.16 -19.97 8.57
N GLN A 76 -4.44 -18.73 9.01
CA GLN A 76 -5.04 -17.68 8.21
C GLN A 76 -4.03 -16.57 7.84
N ARG A 77 -2.80 -16.62 8.38
CA ARG A 77 -1.80 -15.57 8.15
C ARG A 77 -1.29 -15.59 6.71
N TYR A 78 -1.04 -14.39 6.21
CA TYR A 78 -0.45 -14.17 4.89
C TYR A 78 1.07 -13.98 4.97
N ASP A 79 1.74 -14.82 5.76
CA ASP A 79 3.17 -14.66 6.03
C ASP A 79 3.97 -15.04 4.78
N ASN A 80 4.65 -14.05 4.19
CA ASN A 80 5.64 -14.26 3.15
C ASN A 80 6.90 -13.49 3.51
N HIS A 81 8.06 -14.15 3.41
CA HIS A 81 9.35 -13.53 3.72
C HIS A 81 10.24 -13.55 2.49
N LEU A 82 10.92 -12.43 2.26
CA LEU A 82 12.11 -12.39 1.44
C LEU A 82 13.30 -12.58 2.36
N THR A 83 14.22 -13.47 2.00
CA THR A 83 15.40 -13.73 2.83
C THR A 83 16.68 -13.68 2.02
N SER A 84 17.74 -13.27 2.72
CA SER A 84 19.13 -13.32 2.30
C SER A 84 19.94 -13.83 3.49
N THR A 85 21.23 -14.13 3.32
CA THR A 85 22.07 -14.78 4.34
C THR A 85 22.00 -14.11 5.72
N ARG A 86 21.87 -12.77 5.78
CA ARG A 86 21.84 -12.00 7.05
C ARG A 86 20.57 -11.17 7.24
N TYR A 87 19.64 -11.19 6.29
CA TYR A 87 18.52 -10.26 6.26
C TYR A 87 17.21 -10.99 5.97
N SER A 88 16.12 -10.47 6.52
CA SER A 88 14.78 -10.95 6.23
C SER A 88 13.82 -9.77 6.17
N ALA A 89 12.93 -9.76 5.18
CA ALA A 89 11.82 -8.83 5.09
C ALA A 89 10.51 -9.61 5.08
N CYS A 90 9.63 -9.33 6.05
CA CYS A 90 8.26 -9.79 5.97
C CYS A 90 7.48 -8.92 4.97
N GLN A 91 6.81 -9.54 4.02
CA GLN A 91 6.03 -8.83 3.01
C GLN A 91 4.59 -8.64 3.46
N ILE A 92 4.19 -7.38 3.58
CA ILE A 92 2.78 -7.00 3.68
C ILE A 92 2.24 -6.75 2.27
N GLY A 93 1.09 -7.33 1.96
CA GLY A 93 0.45 -7.17 0.64
C GLY A 93 0.20 -5.70 0.29
N GLY A 94 0.48 -5.29 -0.94
CA GLY A 94 0.25 -3.92 -1.40
C GLY A 94 1.25 -2.86 -0.90
N VAL A 95 2.25 -3.23 -0.09
CA VAL A 95 3.26 -2.29 0.41
C VAL A 95 4.60 -2.46 -0.33
N LEU A 96 4.82 -1.62 -1.35
CA LEU A 96 6.03 -1.58 -2.19
C LEU A 96 6.68 -2.97 -2.47
N PRO A 97 5.90 -3.98 -2.91
CA PRO A 97 6.41 -5.36 -3.03
C PRO A 97 7.57 -5.49 -4.02
N SER A 98 7.53 -4.72 -5.11
CA SER A 98 8.58 -4.70 -6.14
C SER A 98 9.89 -4.11 -5.61
N LEU A 99 9.84 -3.09 -4.75
CA LEU A 99 11.04 -2.52 -4.13
C LEU A 99 11.69 -3.55 -3.21
N GLN A 100 10.92 -4.11 -2.27
CA GLN A 100 11.43 -5.09 -1.31
C GLN A 100 12.07 -6.28 -2.05
N CYS A 101 11.42 -6.75 -3.10
CA CYS A 101 11.95 -7.82 -3.93
C CYS A 101 13.25 -7.45 -4.67
N GLY A 102 13.29 -6.27 -5.30
CA GLY A 102 14.51 -5.79 -5.98
C GLY A 102 15.71 -5.71 -5.03
N ILE A 103 15.48 -5.22 -3.81
CA ILE A 103 16.50 -5.19 -2.75
C ILE A 103 16.97 -6.61 -2.40
N PHE A 104 16.09 -7.57 -2.19
CA PHE A 104 16.52 -8.91 -1.78
C PHE A 104 17.14 -9.74 -2.90
N LEU A 105 16.73 -9.51 -4.16
CA LEU A 105 17.42 -10.07 -5.32
C LEU A 105 18.86 -9.53 -5.41
N TYR A 106 19.07 -8.24 -5.16
CA TYR A 106 20.39 -7.63 -5.08
C TYR A 106 21.26 -8.26 -4.00
N LEU A 107 20.72 -8.35 -2.78
CA LEU A 107 21.43 -8.87 -1.63
C LEU A 107 21.85 -10.33 -1.82
N ASN A 108 21.13 -11.08 -2.65
CA ASN A 108 21.46 -12.46 -3.03
C ASN A 108 22.35 -12.55 -4.29
N GLY A 109 22.99 -11.45 -4.71
CA GLY A 109 24.00 -11.45 -5.77
C GLY A 109 23.45 -11.38 -7.19
N SER A 110 22.14 -11.12 -7.38
CA SER A 110 21.58 -10.95 -8.72
C SER A 110 22.00 -9.58 -9.29
N LYS A 111 23.03 -9.56 -10.13
CA LYS A 111 23.54 -8.34 -10.78
C LYS A 111 22.61 -7.79 -11.86
N ASP A 112 21.90 -8.68 -12.56
CA ASP A 112 21.03 -8.37 -13.72
C ASP A 112 19.56 -8.06 -13.37
N VAL A 113 19.26 -7.89 -12.08
CA VAL A 113 17.95 -7.39 -11.63
C VAL A 113 17.94 -5.87 -11.50
N LEU A 114 19.15 -5.27 -11.50
CA LEU A 114 19.42 -3.86 -11.21
C LEU A 114 20.40 -3.27 -12.25
N GLY A 115 20.17 -3.58 -13.52
CA GLY A 115 21.03 -3.17 -14.63
C GLY A 115 21.07 -1.64 -14.82
N GLU A 116 22.24 -1.15 -15.21
CA GLU A 116 22.61 0.27 -15.31
C GLU A 116 21.72 1.14 -16.25
N ASN A 117 20.79 0.57 -17.02
CA ASN A 117 20.00 1.32 -18.02
C ASN A 117 18.53 0.91 -18.17
N GLY A 118 17.93 0.11 -17.28
CA GLY A 118 16.53 -0.24 -17.45
C GLY A 118 15.99 -1.29 -16.48
N LEU A 119 14.83 -0.98 -15.93
CA LEU A 119 14.01 -1.84 -15.08
C LEU A 119 13.79 -3.20 -15.75
N LEU A 120 13.91 -4.30 -15.00
CA LEU A 120 13.08 -5.47 -15.30
C LEU A 120 11.63 -4.98 -15.45
N SER A 121 10.88 -5.45 -16.45
CA SER A 121 9.45 -5.13 -16.50
C SER A 121 8.79 -5.56 -15.18
N LYS A 122 7.70 -4.90 -14.77
CA LYS A 122 6.96 -5.26 -13.54
C LYS A 122 6.72 -6.78 -13.45
N GLU A 123 6.41 -7.40 -14.59
CA GLU A 123 6.23 -8.84 -14.77
C GLU A 123 7.51 -9.68 -14.53
N GLN A 124 8.67 -9.22 -15.00
CA GLN A 124 9.95 -9.89 -14.76
C GLN A 124 10.38 -9.79 -13.30
N VAL A 125 10.13 -8.65 -12.65
CA VAL A 125 10.34 -8.51 -11.20
C VAL A 125 9.44 -9.49 -10.47
N GLU A 126 8.13 -9.46 -10.70
CA GLU A 126 7.14 -10.33 -10.04
C GLU A 126 7.47 -11.82 -10.20
N LYS A 127 7.90 -12.26 -11.39
CA LYS A 127 8.34 -13.65 -11.62
C LYS A 127 9.57 -14.02 -10.79
N SER A 128 10.59 -13.16 -10.75
CA SER A 128 11.79 -13.36 -9.94
C SER A 128 11.48 -13.33 -8.44
N CYS A 129 10.51 -12.51 -8.01
CA CYS A 129 10.05 -12.46 -6.62
C CYS A 129 9.38 -13.77 -6.20
N GLY A 130 8.53 -14.34 -7.07
CA GLY A 130 7.90 -15.63 -6.81
C GLY A 130 8.93 -16.73 -6.62
N ALA A 131 9.93 -16.80 -7.50
CA ALA A 131 11.03 -17.76 -7.37
C ALA A 131 11.84 -17.56 -6.08
N LEU A 132 12.13 -16.32 -5.72
CA LEU A 132 12.86 -16.00 -4.48
C LEU A 132 12.08 -16.39 -3.24
N SER A 133 10.80 -16.05 -3.16
CA SER A 133 9.91 -16.40 -2.04
C SER A 133 9.80 -17.93 -1.86
N MET A 134 9.74 -18.70 -2.95
CA MET A 134 9.70 -20.16 -2.89
C MET A 134 11.04 -20.80 -2.48
N ALA A 135 12.17 -20.21 -2.87
CA ALA A 135 13.48 -20.76 -2.59
C ALA A 135 13.94 -20.59 -1.13
N ASN A 136 13.36 -19.61 -0.44
CA ASN A 136 13.95 -18.98 0.74
C ASN A 136 12.91 -18.73 1.85
N SER A 137 11.99 -19.68 2.04
CA SER A 137 10.83 -19.55 2.93
C SER A 137 11.17 -19.49 4.42
N GLU A 138 12.34 -19.99 4.84
CA GLU A 138 12.76 -19.98 6.24
C GLU A 138 13.59 -18.74 6.58
N VAL A 139 13.18 -18.03 7.63
CA VAL A 139 13.95 -16.89 8.15
C VAL A 139 15.22 -17.39 8.83
N PRO A 140 16.43 -17.00 8.38
CA PRO A 140 17.66 -17.48 8.98
C PRO A 140 17.77 -17.09 10.46
N VAL A 141 18.36 -17.98 11.26
CA VAL A 141 18.64 -17.71 12.68
C VAL A 141 19.60 -16.52 12.78
N GLY A 142 19.22 -15.51 13.56
CA GLY A 142 20.02 -14.29 13.74
C GLY A 142 19.93 -13.29 12.59
N ALA A 143 19.06 -13.51 11.59
CA ALA A 143 18.84 -12.52 10.53
C ALA A 143 18.29 -11.20 11.11
N HIS A 144 18.81 -10.08 10.59
CA HIS A 144 18.21 -8.77 10.83
C HIS A 144 16.88 -8.70 10.08
N ARG A 145 15.79 -8.51 10.83
CA ARG A 145 14.43 -8.53 10.27
C ARG A 145 13.94 -7.11 10.07
N LEU A 146 13.45 -6.81 8.88
CA LEU A 146 12.72 -5.58 8.58
C LEU A 146 11.29 -5.89 8.18
N VAL A 147 10.42 -4.91 8.34
CA VAL A 147 9.09 -4.91 7.74
C VAL A 147 8.76 -3.50 7.30
N LEU A 148 8.28 -3.38 6.07
CA LEU A 148 7.80 -2.11 5.55
C LEU A 148 6.31 -1.99 5.81
N VAL A 149 5.90 -0.91 6.44
CA VAL A 149 4.49 -0.56 6.67
C VAL A 149 4.20 0.78 6.03
N GLU A 150 3.07 0.90 5.36
CA GLU A 150 2.62 2.17 4.76
C GLU A 150 1.42 2.69 5.53
N ASP A 151 1.26 4.02 5.54
CA ASP A 151 0.03 4.67 6.00
C ASP A 151 -1.22 3.96 5.42
N PRO A 152 -2.19 3.53 6.24
CA PRO A 152 -3.26 2.67 5.76
C PRO A 152 -4.12 3.27 4.63
N PHE A 153 -4.35 4.59 4.64
CA PHE A 153 -5.12 5.25 3.57
C PHE A 153 -4.30 5.31 2.29
N SER A 154 -3.05 5.76 2.38
CA SER A 154 -2.14 5.78 1.24
C SER A 154 -2.00 4.40 0.60
N ARG A 155 -1.78 3.36 1.42
CA ARG A 155 -1.69 1.96 0.96
C ARG A 155 -2.95 1.55 0.22
N PHE A 156 -4.13 1.86 0.75
CA PHE A 156 -5.41 1.54 0.11
C PHE A 156 -5.52 2.21 -1.26
N PHE A 157 -5.23 3.52 -1.37
CA PHE A 157 -5.36 4.26 -2.63
C PHE A 157 -4.44 3.70 -3.72
N THR A 158 -3.18 3.50 -3.37
CA THR A 158 -2.15 2.91 -4.24
C THR A 158 -2.58 1.51 -4.67
N THR A 159 -2.95 0.66 -3.73
CA THR A 159 -3.33 -0.74 -4.00
C THR A 159 -4.58 -0.84 -4.85
N TYR A 160 -5.61 -0.04 -4.57
CA TYR A 160 -6.86 -0.02 -5.35
C TYR A 160 -6.64 0.49 -6.77
N ALA A 161 -5.86 1.56 -6.93
CA ALA A 161 -5.48 2.07 -8.24
C ALA A 161 -4.73 1.01 -9.07
N GLU A 162 -3.81 0.25 -8.46
CA GLU A 162 -3.05 -0.77 -9.18
C GLU A 162 -3.83 -2.06 -9.44
N LYS A 163 -4.63 -2.51 -8.49
CA LYS A 163 -5.23 -3.85 -8.52
C LYS A 163 -6.67 -3.87 -9.01
N CYS A 164 -7.40 -2.77 -8.89
CA CYS A 164 -8.84 -2.72 -9.19
C CYS A 164 -9.21 -1.74 -10.32
N PHE A 165 -8.31 -0.87 -10.79
CA PHE A 165 -8.71 0.18 -11.72
C PHE A 165 -8.84 -0.28 -13.17
N SER A 166 -7.95 -1.15 -13.65
CA SER A 166 -8.00 -1.71 -15.00
C SER A 166 -7.44 -3.13 -15.02
N ASP A 167 -7.93 -3.95 -15.95
CA ASP A 167 -7.35 -5.26 -16.23
C ASP A 167 -6.07 -5.14 -17.07
N ALA A 168 -5.42 -6.27 -17.35
CA ALA A 168 -4.19 -6.31 -18.14
C ALA A 168 -4.36 -5.79 -19.59
N ASN A 169 -5.59 -5.68 -20.08
CA ASN A 169 -5.93 -5.20 -21.41
C ASN A 169 -6.47 -3.76 -21.40
N GLY A 170 -6.46 -3.07 -20.25
CA GLY A 170 -7.01 -1.73 -20.09
C GLY A 170 -8.54 -1.68 -20.00
N GLY A 171 -9.20 -2.82 -19.85
CA GLY A 171 -10.64 -2.93 -19.63
C GLY A 171 -11.03 -2.70 -18.15
N PRO A 172 -12.32 -2.41 -17.88
CA PRO A 172 -12.82 -2.32 -16.51
C PRO A 172 -12.70 -3.69 -15.82
N LYS A 173 -12.04 -3.70 -14.66
CA LYS A 173 -11.81 -4.92 -13.88
C LYS A 173 -12.88 -5.04 -12.79
N THR A 174 -13.50 -6.22 -12.68
CA THR A 174 -14.32 -6.55 -11.50
C THR A 174 -13.39 -6.79 -10.32
N CYS A 175 -13.58 -6.06 -9.22
CA CYS A 175 -12.77 -6.22 -8.00
C CYS A 175 -13.63 -6.74 -6.86
N LEU A 176 -13.37 -7.98 -6.40
CA LEU A 176 -14.19 -8.69 -5.41
C LEU A 176 -15.70 -8.71 -5.76
N GLY A 177 -16.03 -9.03 -7.02
CA GLY A 177 -17.41 -9.07 -7.49
C GLY A 177 -18.08 -7.70 -7.66
N CYS A 178 -17.38 -6.60 -7.39
CA CYS A 178 -17.88 -5.26 -7.62
C CYS A 178 -17.55 -4.80 -9.04
N ASP A 179 -18.60 -4.60 -9.84
CA ASP A 179 -18.49 -4.05 -11.18
C ASP A 179 -18.13 -2.57 -11.13
N TYR A 180 -17.38 -2.14 -12.14
CA TYR A 180 -16.83 -0.79 -12.32
C TYR A 180 -15.77 -0.39 -11.28
N SER A 181 -14.64 0.07 -11.79
CA SER A 181 -13.43 0.50 -11.07
C SER A 181 -13.60 1.61 -10.02
N LEU A 182 -14.82 2.15 -9.84
CA LEU A 182 -15.12 3.27 -8.93
C LEU A 182 -16.18 2.91 -7.88
N ASN A 183 -16.68 1.67 -7.84
CA ASN A 183 -17.62 1.26 -6.78
C ASN A 183 -16.86 0.86 -5.50
N ILE A 184 -16.13 1.82 -4.93
CA ILE A 184 -15.33 1.63 -3.71
C ILE A 184 -16.21 1.23 -2.53
N PHE A 185 -17.46 1.72 -2.47
CA PHE A 185 -18.40 1.33 -1.43
C PHE A 185 -18.71 -0.18 -1.44
N CYS A 186 -19.06 -0.73 -2.61
CA CYS A 186 -19.25 -2.18 -2.77
C CYS A 186 -17.98 -2.93 -2.35
N PHE A 187 -16.82 -2.49 -2.85
CA PHE A 187 -15.56 -3.16 -2.59
C PHE A 187 -15.24 -3.23 -1.08
N LEU A 188 -15.38 -2.11 -0.36
CA LEU A 188 -15.12 -2.08 1.08
C LEU A 188 -16.12 -2.92 1.86
N ASN A 189 -17.37 -2.99 1.41
CA ASN A 189 -18.39 -3.83 2.02
C ASN A 189 -18.03 -5.32 1.87
N GLU A 190 -17.68 -5.75 0.66
CA GLU A 190 -17.28 -7.14 0.39
C GLU A 190 -15.99 -7.50 1.11
N LEU A 191 -14.97 -6.63 1.05
CA LEU A 191 -13.72 -6.82 1.79
C LEU A 191 -13.99 -6.97 3.30
N HIS A 192 -14.82 -6.11 3.88
CA HIS A 192 -15.17 -6.19 5.30
C HIS A 192 -15.87 -7.51 5.65
N ASN A 193 -16.81 -7.97 4.80
CA ASN A 193 -17.51 -9.24 5.00
C ASN A 193 -16.55 -10.42 4.94
N ILE A 194 -15.68 -10.46 3.92
CA ILE A 194 -14.71 -11.54 3.74
C ILE A 194 -13.72 -11.57 4.90
N LEU A 195 -13.15 -10.43 5.30
CA LEU A 195 -12.16 -10.34 6.37
C LEU A 195 -12.72 -10.71 7.76
N ASN A 196 -14.04 -10.60 7.96
CA ASN A 196 -14.74 -11.06 9.16
C ASN A 196 -15.21 -12.51 9.07
N SER A 197 -15.23 -13.10 7.88
CA SER A 197 -15.60 -14.50 7.70
C SER A 197 -14.45 -15.42 8.13
N THR A 198 -14.79 -16.64 8.56
CA THR A 198 -13.81 -17.71 8.83
C THR A 198 -13.51 -18.54 7.59
N GLN A 199 -14.11 -18.21 6.45
CA GLN A 199 -13.99 -18.96 5.21
C GLN A 199 -12.93 -18.31 4.33
N ILE A 200 -11.90 -19.08 3.99
CA ILE A 200 -10.94 -18.69 2.97
C ILE A 200 -11.61 -18.95 1.63
N SER A 201 -11.60 -17.97 0.72
CA SER A 201 -12.14 -18.17 -0.63
C SER A 201 -11.40 -19.33 -1.31
N ALA A 202 -12.14 -20.16 -2.02
CA ALA A 202 -11.56 -21.21 -2.87
C ALA A 202 -10.93 -20.62 -4.15
N ASP A 203 -11.20 -19.35 -4.47
CA ASP A 203 -10.63 -18.65 -5.62
C ASP A 203 -9.28 -18.03 -5.25
N GLN A 204 -8.24 -18.47 -5.96
CA GLN A 204 -6.87 -17.98 -5.79
C GLN A 204 -6.72 -16.51 -6.19
N ALA A 205 -7.46 -16.04 -7.21
CA ALA A 205 -7.41 -14.65 -7.66
C ALA A 205 -8.07 -13.72 -6.65
N GLU A 206 -9.19 -14.15 -6.07
CA GLU A 206 -9.84 -13.45 -4.97
C GLU A 206 -8.93 -13.40 -3.74
N THR A 207 -8.31 -14.53 -3.38
CA THR A 207 -7.34 -14.63 -2.28
C THR A 207 -6.15 -13.69 -2.48
N ASP A 208 -5.62 -13.58 -3.72
CA ASP A 208 -4.56 -12.62 -4.03
C ASP A 208 -5.01 -11.17 -3.79
N ILE A 209 -6.21 -10.80 -4.26
CA ILE A 209 -6.77 -9.46 -4.02
C ILE A 209 -6.91 -9.22 -2.51
N ILE A 210 -7.57 -10.11 -1.77
CA ILE A 210 -7.78 -9.97 -0.31
C ILE A 210 -6.45 -9.75 0.42
N ARG A 211 -5.40 -10.50 0.06
CA ARG A 211 -4.07 -10.36 0.66
C ARG A 211 -3.50 -8.95 0.49
N HIS A 212 -3.72 -8.30 -0.65
CA HIS A 212 -3.23 -6.94 -0.88
C HIS A 212 -3.93 -5.90 0.00
N PHE A 213 -5.19 -6.15 0.38
CA PHE A 213 -6.00 -5.22 1.19
C PHE A 213 -6.17 -5.63 2.66
N ALA A 214 -5.72 -6.80 3.07
CA ALA A 214 -5.79 -7.22 4.47
C ALA A 214 -4.97 -6.28 5.38
N PRO A 215 -5.44 -5.99 6.61
CA PRO A 215 -4.70 -5.19 7.57
C PRO A 215 -3.28 -5.72 7.79
N ALA A 216 -2.30 -4.82 7.83
CA ALA A 216 -0.88 -5.14 8.05
C ALA A 216 -0.66 -5.91 9.36
N SER A 217 -1.41 -5.58 10.40
CA SER A 217 -1.44 -6.30 11.69
C SER A 217 -1.83 -7.78 11.60
N ARG A 218 -2.30 -8.27 10.45
CA ARG A 218 -2.59 -9.70 10.20
C ARG A 218 -1.40 -10.48 9.60
N PHE A 219 -0.28 -9.82 9.35
CA PHE A 219 0.94 -10.40 8.78
C PHE A 219 2.02 -10.58 9.85
N CYS A 220 3.11 -11.25 9.46
CA CYS A 220 4.42 -11.25 10.10
C CYS A 220 4.47 -11.80 11.53
N ASN A 221 3.40 -12.47 11.99
CA ASN A 221 3.24 -12.94 13.37
C ASN A 221 3.61 -11.86 14.41
N PHE A 222 3.13 -10.62 14.21
CA PHE A 222 3.41 -9.51 15.12
C PHE A 222 3.13 -9.79 16.62
N PRO A 223 2.13 -10.59 17.04
CA PRO A 223 1.97 -10.95 18.44
C PRO A 223 3.25 -11.44 19.13
N GLN A 224 4.09 -12.17 18.39
CA GLN A 224 5.30 -12.79 18.94
C GLN A 224 6.59 -12.15 18.45
N ASP A 225 6.56 -11.56 17.25
CA ASP A 225 7.78 -11.13 16.56
C ASP A 225 7.90 -9.62 16.41
N PHE A 226 6.92 -8.80 16.84
CA PHE A 226 6.93 -7.34 16.62
C PHE A 226 8.22 -6.66 17.06
N THR A 227 8.76 -6.99 18.23
CA THR A 227 10.00 -6.38 18.74
C THR A 227 11.25 -6.80 17.96
N LYS A 228 11.19 -7.92 17.24
CA LYS A 228 12.28 -8.47 16.42
C LYS A 228 12.42 -7.74 15.08
N TYR A 229 11.38 -7.05 14.61
CA TYR A 229 11.42 -6.30 13.35
C TYR A 229 11.92 -4.87 13.55
N TYR A 230 12.72 -4.39 12.59
CA TYR A 230 12.89 -2.98 12.31
C TYR A 230 11.71 -2.52 11.44
N ILE A 231 10.89 -1.61 11.98
CA ILE A 231 9.70 -1.11 11.28
C ILE A 231 10.13 0.08 10.42
N VAL A 232 9.99 -0.05 9.10
CA VAL A 232 10.20 1.05 8.16
C VAL A 232 8.83 1.61 7.79
N LYS A 233 8.58 2.87 8.14
CA LYS A 233 7.32 3.55 7.80
C LYS A 233 7.43 4.24 6.45
N TYR A 234 6.47 4.02 5.58
CA TYR A 234 6.35 4.68 4.29
C TYR A 234 5.13 5.58 4.24
N TYR A 235 5.32 6.76 3.67
CA TYR A 235 4.27 7.70 3.29
C TYR A 235 4.46 7.99 1.81
N HIS A 236 3.38 7.97 1.02
CA HIS A 236 3.47 8.26 -0.41
C HIS A 236 4.08 9.64 -0.67
N GLY A 237 5.07 9.71 -1.55
CA GLY A 237 5.85 10.92 -1.83
C GLY A 237 6.95 11.25 -0.81
N ALA A 238 7.20 10.36 0.17
CA ALA A 238 8.27 10.50 1.16
C ALA A 238 9.43 9.52 0.90
N GLU A 239 9.86 9.40 -0.36
CA GLU A 239 10.92 8.47 -0.79
C GLU A 239 12.25 8.75 -0.09
N ALA A 240 12.56 10.01 0.22
CA ALA A 240 13.76 10.39 0.96
C ALA A 240 13.77 9.81 2.38
N LEU A 241 12.64 9.88 3.09
CA LEU A 241 12.48 9.31 4.44
C LEU A 241 12.50 7.77 4.42
N LEU A 242 11.92 7.17 3.38
CA LEU A 242 12.02 5.73 3.14
C LEU A 242 13.48 5.30 2.93
N SER A 243 14.21 6.02 2.08
CA SER A 243 15.63 5.77 1.80
C SER A 243 16.46 5.88 3.07
N GLN A 244 16.25 6.92 3.87
CA GLN A 244 16.95 7.11 5.13
C GLN A 244 16.71 5.95 6.11
N GLN A 245 15.45 5.57 6.36
CA GLN A 245 15.15 4.49 7.30
C GLN A 245 15.70 3.13 6.86
N LEU A 246 15.73 2.86 5.54
CA LEU A 246 16.34 1.65 4.99
C LEU A 246 17.86 1.69 5.11
N ASP A 247 18.49 2.84 4.85
CA ASP A 247 19.92 3.04 5.06
C ASP A 247 20.32 2.83 6.53
N ASP A 248 19.54 3.37 7.48
CA ASP A 248 19.74 3.17 8.92
C ASP A 248 19.68 1.68 9.30
N PHE A 249 18.67 0.96 8.79
CA PHE A 249 18.54 -0.48 8.99
C PHE A 249 19.76 -1.24 8.46
N PHE A 250 20.15 -0.98 7.21
CA PHE A 250 21.26 -1.67 6.57
C PHE A 250 22.61 -1.30 7.17
N THR A 251 22.76 -0.07 7.67
CA THR A 251 23.92 0.40 8.41
C THR A 251 24.05 -0.35 9.73
N MET A 252 22.97 -0.42 10.51
CA MET A 252 22.91 -1.19 11.75
C MET A 252 23.24 -2.67 11.51
N ALA A 253 22.76 -3.23 10.40
CA ALA A 253 22.95 -4.62 10.03
C ALA A 253 24.32 -4.91 9.34
N GLY A 254 25.19 -3.91 9.24
CA GLY A 254 26.56 -4.06 8.72
C GLY A 254 26.63 -4.35 7.22
N LEU A 255 25.68 -3.84 6.42
CA LEU A 255 25.79 -3.84 4.96
C LEU A 255 26.82 -2.81 4.51
N GLU A 256 27.65 -3.15 3.54
CA GLU A 256 28.71 -2.27 3.01
C GLU A 256 28.12 -1.02 2.33
N GLN A 257 28.84 0.12 2.40
CA GLN A 257 28.36 1.42 1.92
C GLN A 257 27.99 1.40 0.44
N ASP A 258 28.79 0.76 -0.42
CA ASP A 258 28.54 0.65 -1.86
C ASP A 258 27.21 -0.04 -2.17
N LYS A 259 26.86 -1.07 -1.41
CA LYS A 259 25.57 -1.76 -1.54
C LYS A 259 24.41 -0.90 -1.05
N ARG A 260 24.62 -0.13 0.02
CA ARG A 260 23.62 0.82 0.53
C ARG A 260 23.36 1.94 -0.47
N ASP A 261 24.41 2.54 -1.03
CA ASP A 261 24.33 3.59 -2.05
C ASP A 261 23.54 3.11 -3.27
N HIS A 262 23.77 1.86 -3.70
CA HIS A 262 23.03 1.24 -4.79
C HIS A 262 21.53 1.10 -4.48
N ILE A 263 21.18 0.66 -3.27
CA ILE A 263 19.78 0.55 -2.82
C ILE A 263 19.12 1.94 -2.79
N ASN A 264 19.80 2.94 -2.22
CA ASN A 264 19.30 4.31 -2.09
C ASN A 264 19.01 4.96 -3.45
N ALA A 265 19.93 4.82 -4.41
CA ALA A 265 19.75 5.35 -5.76
C ALA A 265 18.49 4.79 -6.47
N ARG A 266 18.07 3.57 -6.12
CA ARG A 266 16.87 2.96 -6.70
C ARG A 266 15.59 3.48 -6.08
N ILE A 267 15.60 3.78 -4.78
CA ILE A 267 14.44 4.34 -4.08
C ILE A 267 14.06 5.69 -4.69
N THR A 268 15.05 6.54 -4.96
CA THR A 268 14.85 7.85 -5.59
C THR A 268 14.36 7.79 -7.04
N GLY A 269 14.42 6.62 -7.68
CA GLY A 269 13.97 6.39 -9.06
C GLY A 269 12.67 5.56 -9.17
N MET A 270 11.91 5.41 -8.09
CA MET A 270 10.64 4.70 -8.11
C MET A 270 9.50 5.60 -8.59
N ASN A 271 8.82 5.19 -9.67
CA ASN A 271 7.50 5.71 -10.01
C ASN A 271 6.45 4.84 -9.31
N VAL A 272 5.96 5.30 -8.16
CA VAL A 272 4.92 4.60 -7.39
C VAL A 272 3.55 4.95 -7.97
N THR A 273 3.07 4.12 -8.90
CA THR A 273 1.72 4.15 -9.50
C THR A 273 1.41 5.38 -10.39
N SER A 274 0.41 5.26 -11.28
CA SER A 274 -0.13 6.40 -12.03
C SER A 274 -0.70 7.44 -11.05
N PRO A 275 -0.18 8.69 -11.02
CA PRO A 275 -0.66 9.72 -10.12
C PRO A 275 -2.15 10.02 -10.30
N GLU A 276 -2.65 9.99 -11.54
CA GLU A 276 -4.04 10.34 -11.88
C GLU A 276 -5.05 9.33 -11.32
N THR A 277 -4.76 8.04 -11.48
CA THR A 277 -5.64 6.97 -11.00
C THR A 277 -5.69 6.96 -9.47
N ARG A 278 -4.52 7.08 -8.82
CA ARG A 278 -4.44 7.14 -7.35
C ARG A 278 -5.18 8.34 -6.80
N ALA A 279 -5.00 9.52 -7.41
CA ALA A 279 -5.69 10.75 -7.01
C ALA A 279 -7.21 10.62 -7.10
N THR A 280 -7.73 9.94 -8.13
CA THR A 280 -9.16 9.70 -8.30
C THR A 280 -9.74 8.87 -7.14
N VAL A 281 -9.06 7.79 -6.76
CA VAL A 281 -9.47 6.92 -5.63
C VAL A 281 -9.42 7.69 -4.32
N GLU A 282 -8.32 8.42 -4.09
CA GLU A 282 -8.13 9.24 -2.91
C GLU A 282 -9.25 10.28 -2.75
N GLN A 283 -9.57 11.00 -3.84
CA GLN A 283 -10.64 11.99 -3.82
C GLN A 283 -11.99 11.37 -3.44
N GLN A 284 -12.37 10.26 -4.06
CA GLN A 284 -13.66 9.59 -3.76
C GLN A 284 -13.79 9.14 -2.32
N VAL A 285 -12.72 8.60 -1.75
CA VAL A 285 -12.71 8.17 -0.34
C VAL A 285 -12.77 9.38 0.59
N ARG A 286 -11.96 10.41 0.35
CA ARG A 286 -11.84 11.57 1.26
C ARG A 286 -13.10 12.42 1.31
N ILE A 287 -13.85 12.55 0.20
CA ILE A 287 -15.13 13.29 0.20
C ILE A 287 -16.27 12.53 0.89
N SER A 288 -16.11 11.22 1.10
CA SER A 288 -17.13 10.37 1.69
C SER A 288 -16.75 9.96 3.11
N GLU A 289 -17.37 10.62 4.10
CA GLU A 289 -17.21 10.27 5.52
C GLU A 289 -17.47 8.76 5.75
N ARG A 290 -18.47 8.21 5.07
CA ARG A 290 -18.80 6.78 5.14
C ARG A 290 -17.64 5.89 4.70
N LEU A 291 -17.03 6.16 3.53
CA LEU A 291 -15.93 5.35 3.02
C LEU A 291 -14.69 5.48 3.89
N SER A 292 -14.39 6.71 4.30
CA SER A 292 -13.30 7.01 5.23
C SER A 292 -13.47 6.25 6.55
N LYS A 293 -14.66 6.27 7.14
CA LYS A 293 -14.97 5.54 8.37
C LYS A 293 -14.82 4.02 8.19
N MET A 294 -15.30 3.45 7.09
CA MET A 294 -15.14 2.03 6.80
C MET A 294 -13.66 1.63 6.70
N LEU A 295 -12.84 2.44 6.03
CA LEU A 295 -11.40 2.18 5.94
C LEU A 295 -10.72 2.23 7.31
N VAL A 296 -11.05 3.22 8.14
CA VAL A 296 -10.49 3.28 9.49
C VAL A 296 -10.94 2.09 10.31
N GLN A 297 -12.20 1.65 10.20
CA GLN A 297 -12.68 0.44 10.88
C GLN A 297 -11.91 -0.82 10.45
N ILE A 298 -11.57 -0.95 9.16
CA ILE A 298 -10.77 -2.06 8.64
C ILE A 298 -9.32 -1.99 9.15
N TYR A 299 -8.70 -0.81 9.18
CA TYR A 299 -7.27 -0.65 9.45
C TYR A 299 -6.93 -0.07 10.82
N TYR A 300 -7.89 0.07 11.73
CA TYR A 300 -7.72 0.79 13.01
C TYR A 300 -6.49 0.33 13.78
N TYR A 301 -6.31 -0.99 13.91
CA TYR A 301 -5.18 -1.54 14.63
C TYR A 301 -3.84 -1.37 13.92
N ASP A 302 -3.82 -1.14 12.60
CA ASP A 302 -2.58 -0.78 11.90
C ASP A 302 -2.15 0.63 12.32
N TYR A 303 -3.09 1.58 12.43
CA TYR A 303 -2.79 2.91 12.96
C TYR A 303 -2.19 2.85 14.35
N VAL A 304 -2.84 2.08 15.24
CA VAL A 304 -2.42 1.96 16.64
C VAL A 304 -1.10 1.21 16.78
N LEU A 305 -0.96 0.05 16.13
CA LEU A 305 0.21 -0.83 16.28
C LEU A 305 1.49 -0.18 15.73
N PHE A 306 1.38 0.48 14.58
CA PHE A 306 2.53 1.09 13.91
C PHE A 306 2.67 2.58 14.23
N GLY A 307 1.78 3.17 15.03
CA GLY A 307 1.84 4.59 15.40
C GLY A 307 1.72 5.50 14.19
N PHE A 308 0.70 5.27 13.36
CA PHE A 308 0.24 6.22 12.36
C PHE A 308 -0.86 7.10 12.96
N ASN A 309 -0.95 8.34 12.47
CA ASN A 309 -2.01 9.24 12.90
C ASN A 309 -3.36 8.81 12.33
N LEU A 310 -4.39 8.73 13.18
CA LEU A 310 -5.75 8.60 12.69
C LEU A 310 -6.13 9.84 11.85
N PRO A 311 -6.90 9.65 10.77
CA PRO A 311 -7.30 10.78 9.94
C PRO A 311 -8.14 11.81 10.71
N ARG A 312 -7.85 13.11 10.52
CA ARG A 312 -8.44 14.21 11.30
C ARG A 312 -9.86 14.63 10.89
N PHE A 313 -10.39 14.08 9.81
CA PHE A 313 -11.73 14.42 9.28
C PHE A 313 -12.84 13.56 9.90
N MET A 314 -12.64 13.13 11.14
CA MET A 314 -13.55 12.29 11.93
C MET A 314 -13.82 12.94 13.28
#